data_AF-H2C709-F1
#
_entry.id   AF-H2C709-F1
#
_cell.length_a   1.000
_cell.length_b   1.000
_cell.length_c   1.000
_cell.angle_alpha   90.00
_cell.angle_beta   90.00
_cell.angle_gamma   90.00
#
_symmetry.space_group_name_H-M   'P 1'
#
loop_
_entity.id
_entity.type
_entity.pdbx_description
1 polymer ?
#
loop_
_entity_poly.entity_id
_entity_poly.type
_entity_poly.pdbx_seq_one_letter_code
_entity_poly.pdbx_strand_id
1 'polypeptide(L)'
;MLIRMTERQFDQILTRLKSFVYEYNSRITRYDVYLKPFHIVYKKGKKYIYIGKYWYKLEKMNGKLKWIYLGKEKPIPELPDPPRVPEITIIKEDSEYVFDDSLLKQLK
;
A
#
# COMPACT_ATOMS: atom_id res chain seq x y z
N MET A 1 9.55 -2.95 -18.36
CA MET A 1 9.88 -4.36 -18.75
C MET A 1 9.12 -5.26 -17.80
N LEU A 2 8.44 -6.30 -18.30
CA LEU A 2 7.72 -7.20 -17.40
C LEU A 2 8.69 -8.15 -16.69
N ILE A 3 8.52 -8.26 -15.38
CA ILE A 3 9.27 -9.17 -14.50
C ILE A 3 8.30 -10.22 -13.99
N ARG A 4 8.80 -11.45 -13.90
CA ARG A 4 8.12 -12.59 -13.28
C ARG A 4 8.84 -12.95 -11.99
N MET A 5 8.07 -13.22 -10.94
CA MET A 5 8.59 -13.64 -9.66
C MET A 5 7.71 -14.70 -9.03
N THR A 6 8.33 -15.62 -8.29
CA THR A 6 7.59 -16.54 -7.42
C THR A 6 6.84 -15.78 -6.33
N GLU A 7 5.82 -16.41 -5.75
CA GLU A 7 5.08 -15.86 -4.60
C GLU A 7 6.01 -15.44 -3.45
N ARG A 8 7.00 -16.27 -3.11
CA ARG A 8 7.97 -15.97 -2.06
C ARG A 8 8.79 -14.70 -2.34
N GLN A 9 9.26 -14.53 -3.57
CA GLN A 9 10.03 -13.34 -3.97
C GLN A 9 9.15 -12.09 -3.98
N PHE A 10 7.92 -12.23 -4.49
CA PHE A 10 6.97 -11.13 -4.51
C PHE A 10 6.56 -10.69 -3.10
N ASP A 11 6.41 -11.61 -2.16
CA ASP A 11 6.09 -11.30 -0.76
C ASP A 11 7.19 -10.49 -0.08
N GLN A 12 8.46 -10.72 -0.41
CA GLN A 12 9.58 -9.92 0.06
C GLN A 12 9.49 -8.48 -0.46
N ILE A 13 9.18 -8.31 -1.75
CA ILE A 13 8.95 -6.99 -2.36
C ILE A 13 7.78 -6.28 -1.69
N LEU A 14 6.65 -6.96 -1.57
CA LEU A 14 5.44 -6.40 -0.99
C LEU A 14 5.67 -6.00 0.49
N THR A 15 6.46 -6.78 1.23
CA THR A 15 6.86 -6.45 2.60
C THR A 15 7.73 -5.20 2.65
N ARG A 16 8.70 -5.07 1.73
CA ARG A 16 9.53 -3.87 1.62
C ARG A 16 8.70 -2.63 1.29
N LEU A 17 7.76 -2.72 0.36
CA LEU A 17 6.85 -1.63 0.01
C LEU A 17 5.97 -1.22 1.20
N LYS A 18 5.42 -2.20 1.94
CA LYS A 18 4.67 -1.95 3.18
C LYS A 18 5.52 -1.22 4.23
N SER A 19 6.81 -1.54 4.34
CA SER A 19 7.69 -0.92 5.35
C SER A 19 7.79 0.60 5.18
N PHE A 20 7.79 1.13 3.96
CA PHE A 20 7.79 2.58 3.74
C PHE A 20 6.53 3.24 4.28
N VAL A 21 5.38 2.59 4.11
CA VAL A 21 4.10 3.09 4.64
C VAL A 21 4.07 2.99 6.17
N TYR A 22 4.60 1.91 6.74
CA TYR A 22 4.68 1.77 8.20
C TYR A 22 5.62 2.78 8.84
N GLU A 23 6.78 3.02 8.23
CA GLU A 23 7.73 4.04 8.67
C GLU A 23 7.14 5.45 8.55
N TYR A 24 6.39 5.73 7.47
CA TYR A 24 5.66 6.97 7.36
C TYR A 24 4.61 7.11 8.47
N ASN A 25 3.78 6.08 8.66
CA ASN A 25 2.71 6.06 9.67
C ASN A 25 3.25 6.23 11.10
N SER A 26 4.43 5.70 11.42
CA SER A 26 5.04 5.88 12.75
C SER A 26 5.39 7.34 13.06
N ARG A 27 5.67 8.15 12.04
CA ARG A 27 5.98 9.59 12.16
C ARG A 27 4.74 10.46 12.33
N ILE A 28 3.56 9.96 11.95
CA ILE A 28 2.30 10.70 11.94
C ILE A 28 1.27 10.17 12.94
N THR A 29 1.65 9.25 13.83
CA THR A 29 0.76 8.62 14.82
C THR A 29 -0.05 9.62 15.64
N ARG A 30 0.53 10.79 15.96
CA ARG A 30 -0.12 11.86 16.74
C ARG A 30 -1.35 12.49 16.08
N TYR A 31 -1.58 12.24 14.79
CA TYR A 31 -2.69 12.81 14.03
C TYR A 31 -3.91 11.87 13.96
N ASP A 32 -3.83 10.66 14.53
CA ASP A 32 -4.87 9.61 14.48
C ASP A 32 -5.35 9.23 13.06
N VAL A 33 -4.55 9.58 12.05
CA VAL A 33 -4.77 9.24 10.65
C VAL A 33 -3.59 8.44 10.13
N TYR A 34 -3.89 7.50 9.24
CA TYR A 34 -2.95 6.51 8.76
C TYR A 34 -3.17 6.24 7.29
N LEU A 35 -2.07 6.07 6.58
CA LEU A 35 -2.10 5.61 5.21
C LEU A 35 -2.23 4.09 5.19
N LYS A 36 -3.20 3.57 4.45
CA LYS A 36 -3.45 2.13 4.32
C LYS A 36 -2.24 1.47 3.65
N PRO A 37 -1.58 0.48 4.28
CA PRO A 37 -0.36 -0.12 3.75
C PRO A 37 -0.54 -0.72 2.36
N PHE A 38 -1.64 -1.43 2.14
CA PHE A 38 -1.99 -1.95 0.82
C PHE A 38 -3.50 -2.16 0.66
N HIS A 39 -3.96 -2.13 -0.58
CA HIS A 39 -5.31 -2.51 -0.97
C HIS A 39 -5.23 -3.40 -2.21
N ILE A 40 -5.90 -4.56 -2.15
CA ILE A 40 -5.93 -5.54 -3.24
C ILE A 40 -7.30 -5.49 -3.89
N VAL A 41 -7.33 -5.40 -5.22
CA VAL A 41 -8.55 -5.50 -6.02
C VAL A 41 -8.39 -6.60 -7.05
N TYR A 42 -9.40 -7.46 -7.17
CA TYR A 42 -9.46 -8.51 -8.19
C TYR A 42 -10.43 -8.07 -9.28
N LYS A 43 -9.98 -8.03 -10.54
CA LYS A 43 -10.81 -7.66 -11.68
C LYS A 43 -10.37 -8.37 -12.95
N LYS A 44 -11.28 -9.10 -13.60
CA LYS A 44 -11.05 -9.85 -14.86
C LYS A 44 -9.80 -10.76 -14.79
N GLY A 45 -9.67 -11.53 -13.71
CA GLY A 45 -8.51 -12.42 -13.48
C GLY A 45 -7.20 -11.71 -13.11
N LYS A 46 -7.18 -10.38 -13.02
CA LYS A 46 -6.00 -9.58 -12.64
C LYS A 46 -6.08 -9.11 -11.19
N LYS A 47 -4.92 -8.97 -10.53
CA LYS A 47 -4.77 -8.54 -9.13
C LYS A 47 -4.09 -7.17 -9.07
N TYR A 48 -4.85 -6.13 -8.78
CA TYR A 48 -4.29 -4.78 -8.63
C TYR A 48 -3.91 -4.57 -7.16
N ILE A 49 -2.68 -4.13 -6.91
CA ILE A 49 -2.22 -3.81 -5.56
C ILE A 49 -1.89 -2.33 -5.51
N TYR A 50 -2.55 -1.63 -4.59
CA TYR A 50 -2.31 -0.22 -4.33
C TYR A 50 -1.63 -0.09 -2.98
N ILE A 51 -0.42 0.44 -2.94
CA ILE A 51 0.32 0.68 -1.70
C ILE A 51 0.12 2.14 -1.30
N GLY A 52 -0.19 2.39 -0.02
CA GLY A 52 -0.22 3.75 0.49
C GLY A 52 -1.22 4.69 -0.22
N LYS A 53 -2.32 4.18 -0.77
CA LYS A 53 -3.22 4.96 -1.64
C LYS A 53 -4.39 5.62 -0.91
N TYR A 54 -4.76 5.08 0.25
CA TYR A 54 -6.02 5.40 0.92
C TYR A 54 -5.77 5.78 2.36
N TRP A 55 -6.41 6.86 2.80
CA TRP A 55 -6.31 7.37 4.15
C TRP A 55 -7.42 6.84 5.03
N TYR A 56 -7.08 6.55 6.29
CA TYR A 56 -8.03 6.11 7.29
C TYR A 56 -7.78 6.83 8.62
N LYS A 57 -8.86 7.15 9.33
CA LYS A 57 -8.82 7.59 10.73
C LYS A 57 -9.05 6.39 11.64
N LEU A 58 -8.33 6.33 12.74
CA LEU A 58 -8.60 5.37 13.81
C LEU A 58 -9.46 6.06 14.87
N GLU A 59 -10.67 5.55 15.11
CA GLU A 59 -11.56 6.06 16.16
C GLU A 59 -11.92 4.98 17.16
N LYS A 60 -12.05 5.35 18.44
CA LYS A 60 -12.52 4.46 19.50
C LYS A 60 -13.99 4.76 19.79
N MET A 61 -14.88 3.86 19.39
CA MET A 61 -16.33 3.95 19.64
C MET A 61 -16.77 2.81 20.53
N ASN A 62 -17.36 3.12 21.69
CA ASN A 62 -17.86 2.13 22.66
C ASN A 62 -16.81 1.06 23.02
N GLY A 63 -15.56 1.48 23.25
CA GLY A 63 -14.45 0.58 23.55
C GLY A 63 -13.86 -0.18 22.35
N LYS A 64 -14.48 -0.11 21.16
CA LYS A 64 -14.00 -0.77 19.94
C LYS A 64 -13.26 0.20 19.03
N LEU A 65 -12.15 -0.25 18.46
CA LEU A 65 -11.46 0.50 17.40
C LEU A 65 -12.19 0.34 16.08
N LYS A 66 -12.37 1.46 15.37
CA LYS A 66 -12.94 1.51 14.02
C LYS A 66 -12.01 2.30 13.11
N TRP A 67 -11.82 1.76 11.91
CA TRP A 67 -11.11 2.42 10.83
C TRP A 67 -12.13 3.13 9.93
N ILE A 68 -12.04 4.45 9.83
CA ILE A 68 -12.93 5.27 9.01
C ILE A 68 -12.17 5.69 7.76
N TYR A 69 -12.71 5.37 6.59
CA TYR A 69 -12.10 5.76 5.32
C TYR A 69 -12.23 7.28 5.09
N LEU A 70 -11.13 7.94 4.77
CA LEU A 70 -11.06 9.40 4.58
C LEU A 70 -10.90 9.82 3.11
N GLY A 71 -10.62 8.88 2.20
CA GLY A 71 -10.36 9.20 0.80
C GLY A 71 -8.95 8.86 0.34
N LYS A 72 -8.57 9.39 -0.82
CA LYS A 72 -7.23 9.23 -1.42
C LYS A 72 -6.30 10.43 -1.14
N GLU A 73 -6.89 11.59 -0.86
CA GLU A 73 -6.15 12.83 -0.65
C GLU A 73 -5.62 12.93 0.77
N LYS A 74 -4.49 13.64 0.94
CA LYS A 74 -3.88 13.89 2.23
C LYS A 74 -4.88 14.67 3.10
N PRO A 75 -5.37 14.10 4.23
CA PRO A 75 -6.51 14.65 4.96
C PRO A 75 -6.16 15.90 5.77
N ILE A 76 -4.86 16.11 6.04
CA ILE A 76 -4.34 17.20 6.88
C ILE A 76 -3.14 17.82 6.14
N PRO A 77 -3.19 19.10 5.76
CA PRO A 77 -2.14 19.76 4.98
C PRO A 77 -0.74 19.70 5.62
N GLU A 78 -0.69 19.78 6.95
CA GLU A 78 0.54 19.82 7.77
C GLU A 78 1.25 18.46 7.87
N LEU A 79 0.60 17.37 7.44
CA LEU A 79 1.25 16.07 7.38
C LEU A 79 2.42 16.11 6.40
N PRO A 80 3.55 15.44 6.72
CA PRO A 80 4.61 15.23 5.74
C PRO A 80 4.04 14.52 4.51
N ASP A 81 4.66 14.70 3.35
CA ASP A 81 4.17 14.04 2.15
C ASP A 81 4.31 12.52 2.24
N PRO A 82 3.28 11.75 1.81
CA PRO A 82 3.31 10.31 1.85
C PRO A 82 4.39 9.77 0.90
N PRO A 83 4.88 8.53 1.13
CA PRO A 83 5.79 7.88 0.20
C PRO A 83 5.13 7.79 -1.18
N ARG A 84 5.87 8.17 -2.23
CA ARG A 84 5.42 7.98 -3.61
C ARG A 84 5.50 6.50 -3.94
N VAL A 85 4.35 5.84 -4.11
CA VAL A 85 4.30 4.43 -4.51
C VAL A 85 3.50 4.27 -5.79
N PRO A 86 4.02 3.57 -6.82
CA PRO A 86 3.32 3.42 -8.08
C PRO A 86 2.05 2.60 -7.94
N GLU A 87 1.05 2.92 -8.75
CA GLU A 87 -0.09 2.05 -8.99
C GLU A 87 0.36 0.88 -9.87
N ILE A 88 0.33 -0.34 -9.33
CA ILE A 88 0.85 -1.51 -10.03
C ILE A 88 -0.25 -2.46 -10.46
N THR A 89 -0.19 -2.85 -11.74
CA THR A 89 -0.92 -4.01 -12.25
C THR A 89 -0.06 -5.23 -11.97
N ILE A 90 -0.58 -6.13 -11.16
CA ILE A 90 0.04 -7.44 -10.93
C ILE A 90 -0.89 -8.50 -11.50
N ILE A 91 -0.34 -9.42 -12.27
CA ILE A 91 -1.08 -10.57 -12.78
C ILE A 91 -0.54 -11.77 -12.02
N LYS A 92 -1.41 -12.51 -11.33
CA LYS A 92 -1.05 -13.80 -10.76
C LYS A 92 -1.34 -14.85 -11.83
N GLU A 93 -0.29 -15.50 -12.33
CA GLU A 93 -0.35 -16.60 -13.31
C GLU A 93 0.18 -17.84 -12.59
N ASP A 94 -0.67 -18.83 -12.36
CA ASP A 94 -0.37 -20.03 -11.57
C ASP A 94 0.28 -19.71 -10.19
N SER A 95 1.58 -19.92 -10.07
CA SER A 95 2.39 -19.66 -8.86
C SER A 95 3.31 -18.44 -8.97
N GLU A 96 3.20 -17.69 -10.07
CA GLU A 96 4.03 -16.53 -10.38
C GLU A 96 3.23 -15.22 -10.37
N TYR A 97 3.94 -14.14 -10.08
CA TYR A 97 3.47 -12.78 -10.16
C TYR A 97 4.20 -12.06 -11.29
N VAL A 98 3.44 -11.46 -12.20
CA VAL A 98 3.93 -10.69 -13.34
C VAL A 98 3.60 -9.21 -13.14
N PHE A 99 4.60 -8.33 -13.23
CA PHE A 99 4.45 -6.89 -13.04
C PHE A 99 5.56 -6.09 -13.76
N ASP A 100 5.41 -4.77 -13.89
CA ASP A 100 6.40 -3.92 -14.55
C ASP A 100 7.62 -3.62 -13.65
N ASP A 101 8.82 -3.60 -14.23
CA ASP A 101 10.11 -3.34 -13.57
C ASP A 101 10.21 -1.96 -12.90
N SER A 102 9.32 -1.02 -13.25
CA SER A 102 9.19 0.25 -12.53
C SER A 102 9.00 0.05 -11.03
N LEU A 103 8.40 -1.07 -10.62
CA LEU A 103 8.24 -1.43 -9.20
C LEU A 103 9.59 -1.58 -8.49
N LEU A 104 10.56 -2.27 -9.13
CA LEU A 104 11.86 -2.54 -8.52
C LEU A 104 12.76 -1.30 -8.49
N LYS A 105 12.59 -0.39 -9.46
CA LYS A 105 13.35 0.86 -9.51
C LYS A 105 13.07 1.77 -8.31
N GLN A 106 11.90 1.64 -7.67
CA GLN A 106 11.53 2.39 -6.47
C GLN A 106 12.05 1.75 -5.16
N LEU A 107 12.62 0.54 -5.25
CA LEU A 107 13.21 -0.15 -4.09
C LEU A 107 14.73 0.05 -3.99
N LYS A 108 15.36 0.65 -5.01
CA LYS A 108 16.78 0.99 -5.06
C LYS A 108 16.99 2.43 -4.63
#